data_AF-A0AAD7X9K6-F1
#
_entry.id   AF-A0AAD7X9K6-F1
#
_cell.length_a   1.000
_cell.length_b   1.000
_cell.length_c   1.000
_cell.angle_alpha   90.00
_cell.angle_beta   90.00
_cell.angle_gamma   90.00
#
_symmetry.space_group_name_H-M   'P 1'
#
loop_
_entity.id
_entity.type
_entity.pdbx_description
1 polymer ?
#
loop_
_entity_poly.entity_id
_entity_poly.type
_entity_poly.pdbx_seq_one_letter_code
_entity_poly.pdbx_strand_id
1 'polypeptide(L)'
;MASSASTQAGSKRWTYFHSALQLAIQRSAHKWTYEDFAECFSLWCDEQPENAATIFNLENCEELFKKYNVKENLDNLHAVVTAARARKQAGYDGKDVWREDLQPRAAVRARTIPLLEKERDRLRAELSQLTEENLELQSQMQRNVQAKDDADADAARLLDILDRAFAKWDQLPLDDIQSWTLQTAESAGSKA
;
A
#
# COMPACT_ATOMS: atom_id res chain seq x y z
N MET A 1 16.65 -28.93 -16.27
CA MET A 1 16.06 -27.63 -15.86
C MET A 1 17.21 -26.67 -15.57
N ALA A 2 17.69 -25.96 -16.59
CA ALA A 2 18.78 -25.02 -16.45
C ALA A 2 18.26 -23.76 -15.75
N SER A 3 18.74 -23.49 -14.53
CA SER A 3 18.62 -22.17 -13.93
C SER A 3 19.58 -21.24 -14.67
N SER A 4 19.06 -20.51 -15.64
CA SER A 4 19.72 -19.34 -16.21
C SER A 4 19.80 -18.28 -15.11
N ALA A 5 20.86 -18.31 -14.31
CA ALA A 5 21.21 -17.21 -13.44
C ALA A 5 21.37 -15.97 -14.33
N SER A 6 20.46 -15.00 -14.16
CA SER A 6 20.55 -13.72 -14.84
C SER A 6 21.78 -12.98 -14.32
N THR A 7 22.93 -13.19 -14.95
CA THR A 7 24.09 -12.31 -14.80
C THR A 7 23.61 -10.94 -15.24
N GLN A 8 23.32 -10.08 -14.26
CA GLN A 8 22.61 -8.82 -14.43
C GLN A 8 23.36 -7.96 -15.45
N ALA A 9 22.90 -7.98 -16.70
CA ALA A 9 23.45 -7.15 -17.76
C ALA A 9 23.26 -5.70 -17.32
N GLY A 10 24.37 -5.02 -17.01
CA GLY A 10 24.33 -3.62 -16.57
C GLY A 10 23.75 -2.72 -17.66
N SER A 11 23.48 -1.46 -17.33
CA SER A 11 22.99 -0.50 -18.31
C SER A 11 23.95 -0.37 -19.50
N LYS A 12 23.43 0.10 -20.64
CA LYS A 12 24.27 0.41 -21.81
C LYS A 12 25.46 1.31 -21.42
N ARG A 13 25.23 2.26 -20.49
CA ARG A 13 26.26 3.18 -20.00
C ARG A 13 27.35 2.45 -19.22
N TRP A 14 26.98 1.50 -18.35
CA TRP A 14 27.94 0.63 -17.67
C TRP A 14 28.78 -0.17 -18.67
N THR A 15 28.13 -0.81 -19.65
CA THR A 15 28.81 -1.64 -20.65
C THR A 15 29.83 -0.84 -21.47
N TYR A 16 29.48 0.38 -21.90
CA TYR A 16 30.42 1.27 -22.59
C TYR A 16 31.56 1.76 -21.70
N PHE A 17 31.27 2.10 -20.44
CA PHE A 17 32.28 2.53 -19.48
C PHE A 17 33.30 1.40 -19.21
N HIS A 18 32.78 0.21 -18.91
CA HIS A 18 33.59 -0.96 -18.61
C HIS A 18 34.45 -1.39 -19.80
N SER A 19 33.87 -1.45 -21.01
CA SER A 19 34.61 -1.85 -22.20
C SER A 19 35.68 -0.84 -22.61
N ALA A 20 35.41 0.47 -22.50
CA ALA A 20 36.39 1.51 -22.79
C ALA A 20 37.56 1.48 -21.79
N LEU A 21 37.27 1.26 -20.51
CA LEU A 21 38.28 1.17 -19.46
C LEU A 21 39.14 -0.10 -19.61
N GLN A 22 38.53 -1.24 -19.88
CA GLN A 22 39.25 -2.48 -20.15
C GLN A 22 40.16 -2.36 -21.39
N LEU A 23 39.67 -1.70 -22.46
CA LEU A 23 40.48 -1.41 -23.64
C LEU A 23 41.67 -0.48 -23.33
N ALA A 24 41.47 0.52 -22.45
CA ALA A 24 42.55 1.41 -22.03
C ALA A 24 43.60 0.67 -21.18
N ILE A 25 43.18 -0.24 -20.31
CA ILE A 25 44.08 -1.12 -19.55
C ILE A 25 44.88 -2.00 -20.51
N GLN A 26 44.23 -2.67 -21.45
CA GLN A 26 44.91 -3.51 -22.44
C GLN A 26 45.93 -2.70 -23.26
N ARG A 27 45.56 -1.49 -23.72
CA ARG A 27 46.47 -0.63 -24.49
C ARG A 27 47.65 -0.09 -23.68
N SER A 28 47.48 0.12 -22.39
CA SER A 28 48.57 0.58 -21.51
C SER A 28 49.48 -0.58 -21.11
N ALA A 29 48.91 -1.75 -20.82
CA ALA A 29 49.66 -2.98 -20.57
C ALA A 29 50.48 -3.40 -21.79
N HIS A 30 49.93 -3.34 -23.01
CA HIS A 30 50.67 -3.72 -24.22
C HIS A 30 51.83 -2.79 -24.60
N LYS A 31 52.04 -1.66 -23.91
CA LYS A 31 53.25 -0.84 -24.08
C LYS A 31 54.45 -1.37 -23.31
N TRP A 32 54.21 -2.19 -22.30
CA TRP A 32 55.24 -2.83 -21.47
C TRP A 32 55.10 -4.32 -21.69
N THR A 33 56.01 -4.93 -22.43
CA THR A 33 56.00 -6.38 -22.59
C THR A 33 56.57 -7.06 -21.35
N TYR A 34 56.26 -8.34 -21.17
CA TYR A 34 56.91 -9.13 -20.13
C TYR A 34 58.43 -9.22 -20.37
N GLU A 35 58.89 -9.11 -21.62
CA GLU A 35 60.30 -9.03 -21.99
C GLU A 35 60.94 -7.74 -21.46
N ASP A 36 60.31 -6.58 -21.65
CA ASP A 36 60.76 -5.30 -21.08
C ASP A 36 60.83 -5.35 -19.53
N PHE A 37 59.91 -6.09 -18.90
CA PHE A 37 59.88 -6.30 -17.46
C PHE A 37 60.99 -7.24 -16.97
N ALA A 38 61.23 -8.34 -17.69
CA ALA A 38 62.26 -9.31 -17.40
C ALA A 38 63.68 -8.76 -17.63
N GLU A 39 63.86 -7.85 -18.59
CA GLU A 39 65.12 -7.13 -18.77
C GLU A 39 65.46 -6.24 -17.57
N CYS A 40 64.45 -5.61 -16.96
CA CYS A 40 64.64 -4.77 -15.77
C CYS A 40 64.84 -5.58 -14.47
N PHE A 41 64.34 -6.83 -14.42
CA PHE A 41 64.32 -7.66 -13.19
C PHE A 41 64.72 -9.12 -13.45
N SER A 42 65.78 -9.35 -14.22
CA SER A 42 66.20 -10.68 -14.71
C SER A 42 66.41 -11.70 -13.60
N LEU A 43 67.16 -11.35 -12.55
CA LEU A 43 67.43 -12.23 -11.40
C LEU A 43 66.16 -12.72 -10.70
N TRP A 44 65.13 -11.88 -10.62
CA TRP A 44 63.90 -12.20 -9.91
C TRP A 44 62.92 -13.00 -10.79
N CYS A 45 62.86 -12.68 -12.09
CA CYS A 45 62.11 -13.45 -13.07
C CYS A 45 62.66 -14.88 -13.24
N ASP A 46 63.99 -15.06 -13.11
CA ASP A 46 64.64 -16.38 -13.17
C ASP A 46 64.40 -17.21 -11.89
N GLU A 47 64.36 -16.57 -10.72
CA GLU A 47 64.14 -17.26 -9.44
C GLU A 47 62.67 -17.63 -9.19
N GLN A 48 61.70 -16.80 -9.58
CA GLN A 48 60.26 -17.05 -9.37
C GLN A 48 59.37 -16.55 -10.54
N PRO A 49 59.31 -17.30 -11.65
CA PRO A 49 58.58 -16.90 -12.85
C PRO A 49 57.06 -16.80 -12.65
N GLU A 50 56.47 -17.70 -11.85
CA GLU A 50 55.02 -17.73 -11.55
C GLU A 50 54.54 -16.47 -10.81
N ASN A 51 55.35 -15.95 -9.88
CA ASN A 51 55.00 -14.77 -9.09
C ASN A 51 55.22 -13.46 -9.88
N ALA A 52 56.25 -13.40 -10.72
CA ALA A 52 56.52 -12.27 -11.60
C ALA A 52 55.38 -12.05 -12.63
N ALA A 53 54.87 -13.12 -13.23
CA ALA A 53 53.72 -13.06 -14.15
C ALA A 53 52.42 -12.63 -13.46
N THR A 54 52.23 -13.02 -12.20
CA THR A 54 51.05 -12.63 -11.42
C THR A 54 51.07 -11.14 -11.07
N ILE A 55 52.23 -10.60 -10.68
CA ILE A 55 52.39 -9.18 -10.31
C ILE A 55 52.28 -8.25 -11.53
N PHE A 56 52.66 -8.71 -12.73
CA PHE A 56 52.48 -7.96 -13.97
C PHE A 56 50.99 -7.74 -14.33
N ASN A 57 50.09 -8.63 -13.89
CA ASN A 57 48.65 -8.51 -14.18
C ASN A 57 47.94 -7.68 -13.09
N LEU A 58 47.62 -6.43 -13.44
CA LEU A 58 46.92 -5.45 -12.58
C LEU A 58 45.48 -5.88 -12.22
N GLU A 59 45.30 -6.60 -11.11
CA GLU A 59 43.99 -7.06 -10.59
C GLU A 59 43.23 -6.05 -9.68
N ASN A 60 43.30 -4.74 -9.91
CA ASN A 60 42.77 -3.76 -8.92
C ASN A 60 41.53 -2.93 -9.32
N CYS A 61 40.99 -3.07 -10.54
CA CYS A 61 39.86 -2.24 -10.97
C CYS A 61 38.49 -2.76 -10.48
N GLU A 62 38.30 -4.06 -10.40
CA GLU A 62 37.01 -4.64 -10.01
C GLU A 62 36.68 -4.39 -8.52
N GLU A 63 37.68 -4.43 -7.65
CA GLU A 63 37.51 -4.10 -6.24
C GLU A 63 37.10 -2.63 -6.04
N LEU A 64 37.70 -1.72 -6.81
CA LEU A 64 37.31 -0.30 -6.80
C LEU A 64 35.87 -0.12 -7.30
N PHE A 65 35.45 -0.86 -8.33
CA PHE A 65 34.07 -0.82 -8.81
C PHE A 65 33.07 -1.29 -7.76
N LYS A 66 33.41 -2.33 -6.99
CA LYS A 66 32.59 -2.79 -5.86
C LYS A 66 32.59 -1.75 -4.73
N LYS A 67 33.75 -1.23 -4.34
CA LYS A 67 33.90 -0.26 -3.24
C LYS A 67 33.09 1.02 -3.46
N TYR A 68 33.11 1.54 -4.68
CA TYR A 68 32.38 2.77 -5.04
C TYR A 68 31.01 2.52 -5.67
N ASN A 69 30.58 1.26 -5.73
CA ASN A 69 29.31 0.83 -6.32
C ASN A 69 29.06 1.45 -7.71
N VAL A 70 30.11 1.45 -8.54
CA VAL A 70 30.15 2.22 -9.79
C VAL A 70 29.10 1.73 -10.78
N LYS A 71 28.85 0.42 -10.81
CA LYS A 71 27.83 -0.19 -11.66
C LYS A 71 26.44 0.35 -11.34
N GLU A 72 26.02 0.28 -10.07
CA GLU A 72 24.70 0.75 -9.67
C GLU A 72 24.55 2.26 -9.88
N ASN A 73 25.58 3.04 -9.57
CA ASN A 73 25.56 4.49 -9.79
C ASN A 73 25.43 4.86 -11.28
N LEU A 74 26.12 4.16 -12.17
CA LEU A 74 26.00 4.37 -13.62
C LEU A 74 24.65 3.90 -14.17
N ASP A 75 24.09 2.83 -13.60
CA ASP A 75 22.76 2.34 -13.95
C ASP A 75 21.66 3.33 -13.49
N ASN A 76 21.77 3.85 -12.26
CA ASN A 76 20.91 4.92 -11.75
C ASN A 76 20.99 6.17 -12.62
N LEU A 77 22.21 6.58 -13.00
CA LEU A 77 22.40 7.70 -13.91
C LEU A 77 21.77 7.43 -15.29
N HIS A 78 21.91 6.22 -15.83
CA HIS A 78 21.29 5.84 -17.08
C HIS A 78 19.76 5.91 -17.01
N ALA A 79 19.16 5.43 -15.92
CA ALA A 79 17.73 5.51 -15.68
C ALA A 79 17.25 6.98 -15.60
N VAL A 80 17.93 7.82 -14.82
CA VAL A 80 17.59 9.25 -14.67
C VAL A 80 17.66 9.99 -16.01
N VAL A 81 18.72 9.78 -16.79
CA VAL A 81 18.88 10.41 -18.10
C VAL A 81 17.81 9.94 -19.08
N THR A 82 17.47 8.65 -19.07
CA THR A 82 16.42 8.09 -19.94
C THR A 82 15.05 8.67 -19.59
N ALA A 83 14.72 8.74 -18.30
CA ALA A 83 13.48 9.37 -17.83
C ALA A 83 13.43 10.87 -18.18
N ALA A 84 14.54 11.61 -18.01
CA ALA A 84 14.60 13.02 -18.38
C ALA A 84 14.44 13.25 -19.89
N ARG A 85 15.02 12.39 -20.73
CA ARG A 85 14.82 12.44 -22.19
C ARG A 85 13.37 12.19 -22.57
N ALA A 86 12.72 11.20 -21.95
CA ALA A 86 11.30 10.93 -22.18
C ALA A 86 10.42 12.13 -21.78
N ARG A 87 10.69 12.77 -20.64
CA ARG A 87 9.99 14.01 -20.23
C ARG A 87 10.19 15.16 -21.21
N LYS A 88 11.41 15.34 -21.71
CA LYS A 88 11.73 16.36 -22.72
C LYS A 88 10.99 16.09 -24.04
N GLN A 89 10.94 14.83 -24.49
CA GLN A 89 10.19 14.45 -25.69
C GLN A 89 8.68 14.66 -25.53
N ALA A 90 8.15 14.45 -24.33
CA ALA A 90 6.76 14.74 -24.00
C ALA A 90 6.45 16.25 -23.84
N GLY A 91 7.45 17.14 -23.97
CA GLY A 91 7.28 18.58 -23.84
C GLY A 91 7.01 19.07 -22.41
N TYR A 92 7.42 18.31 -21.38
CA TYR A 92 7.19 18.67 -19.99
C TYR A 92 8.07 19.86 -19.55
N ASP A 93 7.44 21.01 -19.24
CA ASP A 93 8.08 22.20 -18.63
C ASP A 93 7.58 22.39 -17.19
N GLY A 94 7.94 21.45 -16.32
CA GLY A 94 7.60 21.49 -14.90
C GLY A 94 8.40 22.55 -14.12
N LYS A 95 7.85 22.94 -12.96
CA LYS A 95 8.55 23.78 -11.97
C LYS A 95 9.72 23.06 -11.27
N ASP A 96 9.84 21.74 -11.45
CA ASP A 96 10.93 20.91 -10.96
C ASP A 96 12.08 20.73 -11.98
N VAL A 97 11.96 21.32 -13.18
CA VAL A 97 13.04 21.31 -14.19
C VAL A 97 14.19 22.20 -13.72
N TRP A 98 15.40 21.64 -13.73
CA TRP A 98 16.62 22.34 -13.32
C TRP A 98 16.83 23.63 -14.12
N ARG A 99 17.08 24.72 -13.40
CA ARG A 99 17.47 26.05 -13.89
C ARG A 99 18.56 26.58 -12.95
N GLU A 100 19.38 27.50 -13.43
CA GLU A 100 20.49 28.06 -12.64
C GLU A 100 20.00 28.80 -11.38
N ASP A 101 18.81 29.40 -11.45
CA ASP A 101 18.11 30.09 -10.37
C ASP A 101 17.14 29.21 -9.56
N LEU A 102 17.12 27.89 -9.80
CA LEU A 102 16.19 26.99 -9.14
C LEU A 102 16.53 26.79 -7.67
N GLN A 103 15.70 27.35 -6.80
CA GLN A 103 15.82 27.12 -5.37
C GLN A 103 15.48 25.66 -5.02
N PRO A 104 16.27 24.97 -4.18
CA PRO A 104 15.99 23.59 -3.77
C PRO A 104 14.59 23.40 -3.18
N ARG A 105 14.10 24.37 -2.41
CA ARG A 105 12.74 24.37 -1.85
C ARG A 105 11.65 24.37 -2.93
N ALA A 106 11.86 25.10 -4.02
CA ALA A 106 10.90 25.16 -5.13
C ALA A 106 10.83 23.81 -5.87
N ALA A 107 11.98 23.18 -6.11
CA ALA A 107 12.05 21.86 -6.74
C ALA A 107 11.35 20.77 -5.91
N VAL A 108 11.56 20.77 -4.59
CA VAL A 108 10.89 19.83 -3.67
C VAL A 108 9.37 20.07 -3.68
N ARG A 109 8.93 21.33 -3.53
CA ARG A 109 7.51 21.69 -3.55
C ARG A 109 6.82 21.28 -4.84
N ALA A 110 7.45 21.47 -5.99
CA ALA A 110 6.90 21.09 -7.29
C ALA A 110 6.61 19.58 -7.38
N ARG A 111 7.35 18.74 -6.66
CA ARG A 111 7.11 17.29 -6.59
C ARG A 111 6.15 16.88 -5.48
N THR A 112 6.26 17.51 -4.32
CA THR A 112 5.50 17.11 -3.13
C THR A 112 4.06 17.63 -3.14
N ILE A 113 3.83 18.86 -3.64
CA ILE A 113 2.48 19.46 -3.64
C ILE A 113 1.47 18.60 -4.40
N PRO A 114 1.74 18.12 -5.64
CA PRO A 114 0.78 17.28 -6.35
C PRO A 114 0.42 15.98 -5.63
N LEU A 115 1.35 15.40 -4.85
CA LEU A 115 1.08 14.22 -4.04
C LEU A 115 0.18 14.57 -2.84
N LEU A 116 0.48 15.67 -2.16
CA LEU A 116 -0.33 16.15 -1.04
C LEU A 116 -1.74 16.56 -1.47
N GLU A 117 -1.90 17.14 -2.67
CA GLU A 117 -3.20 17.48 -3.22
C GLU A 117 -4.04 16.23 -3.51
N LYS A 118 -3.43 15.18 -4.08
CA LYS A 118 -4.11 13.89 -4.28
C LYS A 118 -4.59 13.26 -2.97
N GLU A 119 -3.73 13.24 -1.95
CA GLU A 119 -4.12 12.69 -0.64
C GLU A 119 -5.19 13.55 0.05
N ARG A 120 -5.10 14.88 -0.05
CA ARG A 120 -6.15 15.79 0.43
C ARG A 120 -7.48 15.48 -0.23
N ASP A 121 -7.50 15.32 -1.54
CA ASP A 121 -8.73 15.09 -2.30
C ASP A 121 -9.33 13.72 -1.99
N ARG A 122 -8.49 12.69 -1.81
CA ARG A 122 -8.89 11.38 -1.31
C ARG A 122 -9.56 11.47 0.08
N LEU A 123 -8.89 12.13 1.04
CA LEU A 123 -9.41 12.28 2.40
C LEU A 123 -10.73 13.06 2.44
N ARG A 124 -10.87 14.08 1.59
CA ARG A 124 -12.13 14.82 1.47
C ARG A 124 -13.27 13.95 0.92
N ALA A 125 -12.99 13.11 -0.07
CA ALA A 125 -13.97 12.19 -0.60
C ALA A 125 -14.42 11.17 0.47
N GLU A 126 -13.47 10.59 1.20
CA GLU A 126 -13.76 9.66 2.29
C GLU A 126 -14.58 10.33 3.42
N LEU A 127 -14.22 11.55 3.79
CA LEU A 127 -14.99 12.32 4.78
C LEU A 127 -16.41 12.59 4.30
N SER A 128 -16.59 12.98 3.03
CA SER A 128 -17.91 13.23 2.46
C SER A 128 -18.80 11.97 2.46
N GLN A 129 -18.21 10.81 2.17
CA GLN A 129 -18.92 9.53 2.22
C GLN A 129 -19.36 9.21 3.65
N LEU A 130 -18.44 9.30 4.61
CA LEU A 130 -18.75 9.04 6.02
C LEU A 130 -19.78 10.01 6.60
N THR A 131 -19.80 11.26 6.16
CA THR A 131 -20.83 12.21 6.59
C THR A 131 -22.20 11.86 6.04
N GLU A 132 -22.29 11.40 4.80
CA GLU A 132 -23.55 10.96 4.19
C GLU A 132 -24.08 9.71 4.88
N GLU A 133 -23.22 8.70 5.08
CA GLU A 133 -23.58 7.47 5.79
C GLU A 133 -24.05 7.75 7.23
N ASN A 134 -23.38 8.67 7.95
CA ASN A 134 -23.84 9.07 9.28
C ASN A 134 -25.19 9.77 9.26
N LEU A 135 -25.45 10.64 8.27
CA LEU A 135 -26.72 11.32 8.12
C LEU A 135 -27.85 10.30 7.87
N GLU A 136 -27.61 9.34 6.98
CA GLU A 136 -28.54 8.26 6.70
C GLU A 136 -28.83 7.42 7.94
N LEU A 137 -27.79 6.97 8.65
CA LEU A 137 -27.92 6.19 9.88
C LEU A 137 -28.65 6.98 10.98
N GLN A 138 -28.36 8.26 11.14
CA GLN A 138 -29.05 9.12 12.10
C GLN A 138 -30.54 9.23 11.75
N SER A 139 -30.88 9.37 10.46
CA SER A 139 -32.27 9.41 10.01
C SER A 139 -33.00 8.07 10.27
N GLN A 140 -32.32 6.94 10.05
CA GLN A 140 -32.87 5.61 10.33
C GLN A 140 -33.09 5.40 11.83
N MET A 141 -32.12 5.82 12.66
CA MET A 141 -32.22 5.76 14.11
C MET A 141 -33.43 6.56 14.62
N GLN A 142 -33.64 7.78 14.12
CA GLN A 142 -34.79 8.61 14.51
C GLN A 142 -36.12 7.94 14.14
N ARG A 143 -36.23 7.36 12.93
CA ARG A 143 -37.43 6.61 12.52
C ARG A 143 -37.67 5.39 13.41
N ASN A 144 -36.61 4.66 13.77
CA ASN A 144 -36.71 3.49 14.63
C ASN A 144 -37.14 3.87 16.05
N VAL A 145 -36.64 4.99 16.59
CA VAL A 145 -37.09 5.51 17.89
C VAL A 145 -38.57 5.88 17.84
N GLN A 146 -38.99 6.65 16.83
CA GLN A 146 -40.40 7.02 16.68
C GLN A 146 -41.32 5.80 16.57
N ALA A 147 -40.95 4.82 15.73
CA ALA A 147 -41.71 3.59 15.58
C ALA A 147 -41.79 2.78 16.87
N LYS A 148 -40.75 2.85 17.71
CA LYS A 148 -40.75 2.22 19.04
C LYS A 148 -41.70 2.94 19.99
N ASP A 149 -41.62 4.27 20.05
CA ASP A 149 -42.47 5.08 20.92
C ASP A 149 -43.96 4.87 20.58
N ASP A 150 -44.29 4.80 19.29
CA ASP A 150 -45.65 4.52 18.81
C ASP A 150 -46.11 3.11 19.22
N ALA A 151 -45.24 2.09 19.06
CA ALA A 151 -45.55 0.72 19.45
C ALA A 151 -45.71 0.56 20.98
N ASP A 152 -44.88 1.24 21.77
CA ASP A 152 -44.96 1.24 23.23
C ASP A 152 -46.25 1.92 23.71
N ALA A 153 -46.69 3.00 23.04
CA ALA A 153 -47.95 3.67 23.32
C ALA A 153 -49.17 2.77 23.00
N ASP A 154 -49.13 2.04 21.88
CA ASP A 154 -50.19 1.09 21.52
C ASP A 154 -50.23 -0.11 22.48
N ALA A 155 -49.06 -0.63 22.88
CA ALA A 155 -48.98 -1.69 23.88
C ALA A 155 -49.55 -1.26 25.24
N ALA A 156 -49.22 -0.04 25.69
CA ALA A 156 -49.78 0.52 26.92
C ALA A 156 -51.32 0.66 26.85
N ARG A 157 -51.85 1.08 25.70
CA ARG A 157 -53.30 1.16 25.47
C ARG A 157 -53.96 -0.23 25.53
N LEU A 158 -53.34 -1.24 24.93
CA LEU A 158 -53.87 -2.62 24.97
C LEU A 158 -53.86 -3.18 26.39
N LEU A 159 -52.82 -2.89 27.18
CA LEU A 159 -52.75 -3.28 28.59
C LEU A 159 -53.86 -2.63 29.41
N ASP A 160 -54.14 -1.34 29.22
CA ASP A 160 -55.25 -0.66 29.90
C ASP A 160 -56.62 -1.26 29.52
N ILE A 161 -56.80 -1.69 28.26
CA ILE A 161 -58.03 -2.41 27.85
C ILE A 161 -58.12 -3.77 28.56
N LEU A 162 -57.03 -4.52 28.63
CA LEU A 162 -56.97 -5.81 29.33
C LEU A 162 -57.27 -5.66 30.82
N ASP A 163 -56.68 -4.66 31.48
CA ASP A 163 -56.92 -4.38 32.90
C ASP A 163 -58.41 -4.06 33.15
N ARG A 164 -59.03 -3.26 32.27
CA ARG A 164 -60.47 -2.98 32.35
C ARG A 164 -61.33 -4.22 32.10
N ALA A 165 -60.94 -5.08 31.16
CA ALA A 165 -61.65 -6.33 30.89
C ALA A 165 -61.54 -7.29 32.06
N PHE A 166 -60.36 -7.41 32.66
CA PHE A 166 -60.10 -8.20 33.85
C PHE A 166 -60.91 -7.70 35.04
N ALA A 167 -60.92 -6.38 35.29
CA ALA A 167 -61.73 -5.79 36.36
C ALA A 167 -63.23 -6.04 36.19
N LYS A 168 -63.75 -6.06 34.95
CA LYS A 168 -65.15 -6.44 34.68
C LYS A 168 -65.38 -7.93 34.86
N TRP A 169 -64.40 -8.77 34.51
CA TRP A 169 -64.47 -10.21 34.70
C TRP A 169 -64.54 -10.57 36.18
N ASP A 170 -63.73 -9.93 37.02
CA ASP A 170 -63.75 -10.11 38.48
C ASP A 170 -65.09 -9.67 39.11
N GLN A 171 -65.81 -8.76 38.46
CA GLN A 171 -67.13 -8.30 38.90
C GLN A 171 -68.29 -9.21 38.42
N LEU A 172 -68.01 -10.26 37.64
CA LEU A 172 -69.06 -11.21 37.25
C LEU A 172 -69.53 -11.98 38.49
N PRO A 173 -70.86 -12.10 38.70
CA PRO A 173 -71.40 -12.82 39.84
C PRO A 173 -71.33 -14.32 39.54
N LEU A 174 -70.12 -14.88 39.64
CA LEU A 174 -69.84 -16.28 39.35
C LEU A 174 -70.67 -17.22 40.23
N ASP A 175 -70.92 -16.84 41.47
CA ASP A 175 -71.77 -17.62 42.40
C ASP A 175 -73.23 -17.65 41.96
N ASP A 176 -73.76 -16.53 41.43
CA ASP A 176 -75.13 -16.47 40.89
C ASP A 176 -75.23 -17.27 39.59
N ILE A 177 -74.20 -17.20 38.74
CA ILE A 177 -74.15 -17.98 37.49
C ILE A 177 -74.02 -19.48 37.80
N GLN A 178 -73.20 -19.87 38.77
CA GLN A 178 -73.05 -21.26 39.19
C GLN A 178 -74.33 -21.81 39.82
N SER A 179 -74.96 -21.05 40.71
CA SER A 179 -76.23 -21.44 41.32
C SER A 179 -77.36 -21.55 40.29
N TRP A 180 -77.46 -20.61 39.35
CA TRP A 180 -78.40 -20.71 38.22
C TRP A 180 -78.12 -21.94 37.34
N THR A 181 -76.85 -22.23 37.06
CA THR A 181 -76.45 -23.40 36.24
C THR A 181 -76.79 -24.71 36.95
N LEU A 182 -76.54 -24.81 38.26
CA LEU A 182 -76.93 -25.96 39.08
C LEU A 182 -78.45 -26.15 39.11
N GLN A 183 -79.22 -25.08 39.36
CA GLN A 183 -80.69 -25.15 39.36
C GLN A 183 -81.25 -25.58 38.01
N THR A 184 -80.66 -25.10 36.91
CA THR A 184 -81.10 -25.45 35.55
C THR A 184 -80.73 -26.90 35.20
N ALA A 185 -79.57 -27.38 35.64
CA ALA A 185 -79.15 -28.77 35.48
C ALA A 185 -80.01 -29.74 36.32
N GLU A 186 -80.33 -29.39 37.57
CA GLU A 186 -81.21 -30.16 38.44
C GLU A 186 -82.64 -30.24 37.89
N SER A 187 -83.18 -29.13 37.37
CA SER A 187 -84.52 -29.10 36.77
C SER A 187 -84.60 -29.76 35.39
N ALA A 188 -83.49 -29.84 34.65
CA ALA A 188 -83.39 -30.66 33.43
C ALA A 188 -83.24 -32.16 33.75
N GLY A 189 -82.49 -32.52 34.80
CA GLY A 189 -82.32 -33.91 35.27
C GLY A 189 -83.56 -34.47 35.97
N SER A 190 -84.35 -33.64 36.64
CA SER A 190 -85.61 -34.04 37.30
C SER A 190 -86.77 -34.31 36.32
N LYS A 191 -86.60 -34.07 35.02
CA LYS A 191 -87.60 -34.35 33.96
C LYS A 191 -87.31 -35.63 33.15
N ALA A 192 -86.31 -36.41 33.54
CA ALA A 192 -86.04 -37.77 33.06
C ALA A 192 -86.51 -38.79 34.10
#